data_AF-A0A7C6XX61-F1
#
_entry.id   AF-A0A7C6XX61-F1
#
_cell.length_a   1.000
_cell.length_b   1.000
_cell.length_c   1.000
_cell.angle_alpha   90.00
_cell.angle_beta   90.00
_cell.angle_gamma   90.00
#
_symmetry.space_group_name_H-M   'P 1'
#
loop_
_entity.id
_entity.type
_entity.pdbx_description
1 polymer ?
#
loop_
_entity_poly.entity_id
_entity_poly.type
_entity_poly.pdbx_seq_one_letter_code
_entity_poly.pdbx_strand_id
1 'polypeptide(L)'
;MDAHFKVTLTAFLIIVLGVQAGIALGYVGMGLLLGIIVGIPCAVTRMKDSLRGFILAALVLQIGLAFFVLGFGPSLVVLLTAFLAFAVATLPMHDLYGCTESESLIRHLRMVLGPKGYQMVQNGEIIIPEDGEPKDGPCYTLIGPGNAVTFICGAQETRISGPGTFWTAPWERMQRVYDLNPRQESLVYDDVLTHDMRSARVEIDGIYGIDISEAARRGDRPLNEREIRILRRIDDNVHEWEATTRSAIERGVRLAIGQKQLNELLSSGDFESLERHILSSANHKLRVWDIRLSIVIVRDIQPKMHLIDRESPQRQAV
;
A
#
# COMPACT_ATOMS: atom_id res chain seq x y z
N MET A 1 -8.72 -40.58 3.52
CA MET A 1 -8.17 -40.88 2.18
C MET A 1 -7.47 -39.63 1.69
N ASP A 2 -6.15 -39.72 1.52
CA ASP A 2 -5.25 -38.57 1.41
C ASP A 2 -5.48 -37.72 0.15
N ALA A 3 -5.30 -36.40 0.23
CA ALA A 3 -5.55 -35.49 -0.88
C ALA A 3 -4.65 -35.79 -2.09
N HIS A 4 -3.41 -36.19 -1.80
CA HIS A 4 -2.44 -36.68 -2.78
C HIS A 4 -2.92 -37.95 -3.49
N PHE A 5 -3.52 -38.89 -2.76
CA PHE A 5 -4.01 -40.13 -3.34
C PHE A 5 -5.13 -39.90 -4.36
N LYS A 6 -6.03 -38.95 -4.10
CA LYS A 6 -7.09 -38.57 -5.06
C LYS A 6 -6.53 -37.94 -6.34
N VAL A 7 -5.49 -37.10 -6.24
CA VAL A 7 -4.88 -36.43 -7.41
C VAL A 7 -4.17 -37.43 -8.30
N THR A 8 -3.34 -38.30 -7.71
CA THR A 8 -2.61 -39.33 -8.45
C THR A 8 -3.58 -40.26 -9.18
N LEU A 9 -4.71 -40.60 -8.54
CA LEU A 9 -5.74 -41.45 -9.13
C LEU A 9 -6.45 -40.79 -10.31
N THR A 10 -6.80 -39.51 -10.24
CA THR A 10 -7.46 -38.79 -11.34
C THR A 10 -6.52 -38.58 -12.54
N ALA A 11 -5.25 -38.22 -12.28
CA ALA A 11 -4.22 -38.10 -13.32
C ALA A 11 -4.04 -39.42 -14.07
N PHE A 12 -3.94 -40.51 -13.31
CA PHE A 12 -3.77 -41.85 -13.83
C PHE A 12 -4.97 -42.27 -14.70
N LEU A 13 -6.21 -42.00 -14.25
CA LEU A 13 -7.43 -42.29 -15.02
C LEU A 13 -7.47 -41.54 -16.36
N ILE A 14 -7.07 -40.26 -16.39
CA ILE A 14 -7.05 -39.47 -17.63
C ILE A 14 -6.00 -40.01 -18.61
N ILE A 15 -4.83 -40.39 -18.12
CA ILE A 15 -3.77 -41.01 -18.94
C ILE A 15 -4.26 -42.35 -19.51
N VAL A 16 -4.89 -43.19 -18.69
CA VAL A 16 -5.42 -44.50 -19.12
C VAL A 16 -6.51 -44.33 -20.18
N LEU A 17 -7.41 -43.37 -20.02
CA LEU A 17 -8.45 -43.07 -21.02
C LEU A 17 -7.85 -42.55 -22.33
N GLY A 18 -6.81 -41.71 -22.27
CA GLY A 18 -6.07 -41.24 -23.44
C GLY A 18 -5.39 -42.37 -24.21
N VAL A 19 -4.80 -43.34 -23.50
CA VAL A 19 -4.19 -44.54 -24.11
C VAL A 19 -5.24 -45.42 -24.78
N GLN A 20 -6.38 -45.66 -24.11
CA GLN A 20 -7.46 -46.48 -24.68
C GLN A 20 -8.06 -45.84 -25.95
N ALA A 21 -8.24 -44.52 -25.95
CA ALA A 21 -8.67 -43.79 -27.14
C ALA A 21 -7.63 -43.86 -28.28
N GLY A 22 -6.34 -43.76 -27.95
CA GLY A 22 -5.25 -43.93 -28.93
C GLY A 22 -5.20 -45.33 -29.53
N ILE A 23 -5.45 -46.38 -28.74
CA ILE A 23 -5.54 -47.76 -29.22
C ILE A 23 -6.73 -47.93 -30.18
N ALA A 24 -7.90 -47.41 -29.82
CA ALA A 24 -9.10 -47.50 -30.67
C ALA A 24 -8.92 -46.82 -32.04
N LEU A 25 -8.07 -45.80 -32.12
CA LEU A 25 -7.80 -45.03 -33.34
C LEU A 25 -6.55 -45.49 -34.10
N GLY A 26 -5.81 -46.49 -33.59
CA GLY A 26 -4.59 -47.01 -34.23
C GLY A 26 -3.32 -46.17 -33.99
N TYR A 27 -3.35 -45.18 -33.10
CA TYR A 27 -2.26 -44.26 -32.80
C TYR A 27 -1.92 -44.25 -31.29
N VAL A 28 -1.51 -45.41 -30.77
CA VAL A 28 -1.26 -45.66 -29.34
C VAL A 28 -0.27 -44.67 -28.72
N GLY A 29 0.84 -44.38 -29.43
CA GLY A 29 1.86 -43.44 -28.94
C GLY A 29 1.34 -42.00 -28.81
N MET A 30 0.37 -41.61 -29.64
CA MET A 30 -0.19 -40.26 -29.66
C MET A 30 -1.30 -40.09 -28.61
N GLY A 31 -2.11 -41.13 -28.37
CA GLY A 31 -3.10 -41.13 -27.28
C GLY A 31 -2.46 -41.09 -25.88
N LEU A 32 -1.32 -41.75 -25.71
CA LEU A 32 -0.49 -41.63 -24.50
C LEU A 32 0.02 -40.18 -24.34
N LEU A 33 0.53 -39.57 -25.41
CA LEU A 33 1.08 -38.21 -25.38
C LEU A 33 0.01 -37.16 -25.05
N LEU A 34 -1.18 -37.26 -25.66
CA LEU A 34 -2.33 -36.40 -25.35
C LEU A 34 -2.85 -36.62 -23.92
N GLY A 35 -2.92 -37.88 -23.47
CA GLY A 35 -3.31 -38.22 -22.10
C GLY A 35 -2.35 -37.65 -21.04
N ILE A 36 -1.04 -37.63 -21.34
CA ILE A 36 -0.01 -37.02 -20.49
C ILE A 36 -0.11 -35.48 -20.53
N ILE A 37 -0.24 -34.89 -21.73
CA ILE A 37 -0.32 -33.44 -21.91
C ILE A 37 -1.59 -32.84 -21.30
N VAL A 38 -2.70 -33.58 -21.25
CA VAL A 38 -3.96 -33.12 -20.62
C VAL A 38 -4.04 -33.55 -19.15
N GLY A 39 -3.65 -34.79 -18.86
CA GLY A 39 -3.75 -35.38 -17.53
C GLY A 39 -2.82 -34.75 -16.51
N ILE A 40 -1.59 -34.38 -16.90
CA ILE A 40 -0.64 -33.75 -15.99
C ILE A 40 -1.09 -32.33 -15.62
N PRO A 41 -1.45 -31.41 -16.54
CA PRO A 41 -1.95 -30.10 -16.16
C PRO A 41 -3.23 -30.17 -15.33
N CYS A 42 -4.21 -30.99 -15.72
CA CYS A 42 -5.45 -31.16 -14.95
C CYS A 42 -5.22 -31.70 -13.53
N ALA A 43 -4.22 -32.57 -13.35
CA ALA A 43 -3.83 -33.09 -12.04
C ALA A 43 -3.02 -32.10 -11.21
N VAL A 44 -2.17 -31.30 -11.85
CA VAL A 44 -1.33 -30.27 -11.20
C VAL A 44 -2.18 -29.07 -10.78
N THR A 45 -3.27 -28.75 -11.48
CA THR A 45 -4.09 -27.56 -11.21
C THR A 45 -5.30 -27.81 -10.31
N ARG A 46 -5.14 -28.46 -9.13
CA ARG A 46 -6.26 -28.58 -8.19
C ARG A 46 -6.65 -27.21 -7.58
N MET A 47 -7.64 -26.59 -8.22
CA MET A 47 -8.79 -25.87 -7.66
C MET A 47 -8.54 -24.77 -6.60
N LYS A 48 -8.47 -23.52 -7.08
CA LYS A 48 -9.27 -22.42 -6.49
C LYS A 48 -9.89 -21.49 -7.56
N ASP A 49 -9.31 -21.40 -8.76
CA ASP A 49 -9.87 -20.60 -9.87
C ASP A 49 -10.24 -21.49 -11.07
N SER A 50 -11.47 -22.04 -11.07
CA SER A 50 -11.92 -23.08 -12.02
C SER A 50 -11.93 -22.64 -13.49
N LEU A 51 -12.03 -21.34 -13.75
CA LEU A 51 -12.09 -20.79 -15.11
C LEU A 51 -10.74 -20.86 -15.84
N ARG A 52 -9.62 -20.64 -15.13
CA ARG A 52 -8.29 -20.56 -15.76
C ARG A 52 -7.75 -21.92 -16.16
N GLY A 53 -7.94 -22.93 -15.30
CA GLY A 53 -7.60 -24.31 -15.63
C GLY A 53 -8.42 -24.83 -16.82
N PHE A 54 -9.70 -24.44 -16.89
CA PHE A 54 -10.57 -24.76 -18.03
C PHE A 54 -10.15 -24.05 -19.31
N ILE A 55 -9.85 -22.74 -19.26
CA ILE A 55 -9.36 -21.97 -20.42
C ILE A 55 -8.03 -22.53 -20.92
N LEU A 56 -7.09 -22.85 -20.03
CA LEU A 56 -5.79 -23.41 -20.41
C LEU A 56 -5.95 -24.81 -21.02
N ALA A 57 -6.77 -25.67 -20.43
CA ALA A 57 -7.07 -26.99 -20.97
C ALA A 57 -7.77 -26.90 -22.34
N ALA A 58 -8.72 -25.97 -22.50
CA ALA A 58 -9.42 -25.71 -23.75
C ALA A 58 -8.48 -25.16 -24.83
N LEU A 59 -7.55 -24.29 -24.46
CA LEU A 59 -6.57 -23.70 -25.37
C LEU A 59 -5.51 -24.73 -25.80
N VAL A 60 -5.04 -25.57 -24.88
CA VAL A 60 -4.16 -26.72 -25.19
C VAL A 60 -4.89 -27.74 -26.06
N LEU A 61 -6.17 -28.01 -25.80
CA LEU A 61 -7.00 -28.88 -26.60
C LEU A 61 -7.24 -28.30 -28.01
N GLN A 62 -7.51 -27.00 -28.14
CA GLN A 62 -7.66 -26.32 -29.42
C GLN A 62 -6.36 -26.32 -30.23
N ILE A 63 -5.21 -26.08 -29.59
CA ILE A 63 -3.90 -26.16 -30.25
C ILE A 63 -3.63 -27.59 -30.71
N GLY A 64 -3.89 -28.60 -29.86
CA GLY A 64 -3.75 -30.01 -30.23
C GLY A 64 -4.69 -30.44 -31.36
N LEU A 65 -5.94 -29.95 -31.34
CA LEU A 65 -6.94 -30.21 -32.37
C LEU A 65 -6.60 -29.50 -33.69
N ALA A 66 -6.12 -28.26 -33.64
CA ALA A 66 -5.63 -27.53 -34.82
C ALA A 66 -4.45 -28.26 -35.46
N PHE A 67 -3.52 -28.78 -34.63
CA PHE A 67 -2.38 -29.58 -35.08
C PHE A 67 -2.81 -30.88 -35.76
N PHE A 68 -3.88 -31.50 -35.24
CA PHE A 68 -4.46 -32.73 -35.76
C PHE A 68 -5.22 -32.53 -37.07
N VAL A 69 -6.03 -31.46 -37.19
CA VAL A 69 -6.93 -31.24 -38.35
C VAL A 69 -6.23 -30.55 -39.51
N LEU A 70 -5.36 -29.58 -39.25
CA LEU A 70 -4.82 -28.68 -40.28
C LEU A 70 -3.33 -28.90 -40.57
N GLY A 71 -2.67 -29.74 -39.79
CA GLY A 71 -1.22 -29.95 -39.85
C GLY A 71 -0.42 -28.84 -39.16
N PHE A 72 0.91 -28.94 -39.25
CA PHE A 72 1.87 -28.09 -38.53
C PHE A 72 1.74 -26.60 -38.90
N GLY A 73 1.59 -26.30 -40.20
CA GLY A 73 1.61 -24.93 -40.72
C GLY A 73 0.49 -24.05 -40.17
N PRO A 74 -0.79 -24.42 -40.34
CA PRO A 74 -1.90 -23.59 -39.87
C PRO A 74 -1.97 -23.45 -38.35
N SER A 75 -1.49 -24.45 -37.60
CA SER A 75 -1.40 -24.39 -36.14
C SER A 75 -0.36 -23.37 -35.66
N LEU A 76 0.76 -23.28 -36.37
CA LEU A 76 1.77 -22.25 -36.13
C LEU A 76 1.18 -20.84 -36.34
N VAL A 77 0.35 -20.68 -37.39
CA VAL A 77 -0.33 -19.42 -37.69
C VAL A 77 -1.25 -19.03 -36.55
N VAL A 78 -2.13 -19.91 -36.07
CA VAL A 78 -3.06 -19.62 -34.96
C VAL A 78 -2.31 -19.21 -33.68
N LEU A 79 -1.21 -19.89 -33.36
CA LEU A 79 -0.41 -19.59 -32.18
C LEU A 79 0.31 -18.23 -32.32
N LEU A 80 0.81 -17.92 -33.51
CA LEU A 80 1.37 -16.61 -33.86
C LEU A 80 0.32 -15.50 -33.77
N THR A 81 -0.91 -15.70 -34.27
CA THR A 81 -1.96 -14.68 -34.17
C THR A 81 -2.40 -14.45 -32.73
N ALA A 82 -2.53 -15.51 -31.92
CA ALA A 82 -2.86 -15.38 -30.50
C ALA A 82 -1.77 -14.64 -29.72
N PHE A 83 -0.50 -14.95 -29.99
CA PHE A 83 0.63 -14.23 -29.39
C PHE A 83 0.70 -12.76 -29.84
N LEU A 84 0.44 -12.49 -31.12
CA LEU A 84 0.42 -11.13 -31.66
C LEU A 84 -0.73 -10.30 -31.06
N ALA A 85 -1.92 -10.88 -30.96
CA ALA A 85 -3.07 -10.23 -30.31
C ALA A 85 -2.78 -9.94 -28.82
N PHE A 86 -2.14 -10.87 -28.12
CA PHE A 86 -1.66 -10.65 -26.76
C PHE A 86 -0.66 -9.50 -26.70
N ALA A 87 0.36 -9.48 -27.56
CA ALA A 87 1.35 -8.41 -27.60
C ALA A 87 0.73 -7.03 -27.88
N VAL A 88 -0.19 -6.94 -28.84
CA VAL A 88 -0.91 -5.69 -29.15
C VAL A 88 -1.74 -5.22 -27.95
N ALA A 89 -2.39 -6.12 -27.21
CA ALA A 89 -3.14 -5.78 -26.00
C ALA A 89 -2.25 -5.26 -24.85
N THR A 90 -0.94 -5.57 -24.86
CA THR A 90 0.02 -5.07 -23.85
C THR A 90 0.58 -3.67 -24.13
N LEU A 91 0.44 -3.17 -25.36
CA LEU A 91 0.92 -1.83 -25.74
C LEU A 91 0.32 -0.72 -24.88
N PRO A 92 -1.01 -0.62 -24.65
CA PRO A 92 -1.57 0.43 -23.80
C PRO A 92 -1.22 0.27 -22.30
N MET A 93 -0.66 -0.87 -21.89
CA MET A 93 -0.32 -1.14 -20.48
C MET A 93 1.06 -0.59 -20.08
N HIS A 94 1.88 -0.14 -21.03
CA HIS A 94 3.22 0.38 -20.74
C HIS A 94 3.17 1.65 -19.86
N ASP A 95 2.20 2.54 -20.11
CA ASP A 95 1.92 3.73 -19.29
C ASP A 95 1.52 3.37 -17.86
N LEU A 96 0.74 2.28 -17.70
CA LEU A 96 0.30 1.78 -16.40
C LEU A 96 1.46 1.18 -15.59
N TYR A 97 2.39 0.51 -16.26
CA TYR A 97 3.55 -0.14 -15.64
C TYR A 97 4.80 0.76 -15.54
N GLY A 98 4.78 1.96 -16.15
CA GLY A 98 5.88 2.92 -16.15
C GLY A 98 7.16 2.36 -16.77
N CYS A 99 7.06 1.52 -17.81
CA CYS A 99 8.19 0.82 -18.41
C CYS A 99 8.12 0.81 -19.94
N THR A 100 9.16 0.29 -20.60
CA THR A 100 9.19 0.16 -22.06
C THR A 100 8.19 -0.89 -22.56
N GLU A 101 7.84 -0.87 -23.86
CA GLU A 101 6.86 -1.80 -24.45
C GLU A 101 7.26 -3.28 -24.28
N SER A 102 8.54 -3.60 -24.45
CA SER A 102 9.06 -4.96 -24.28
C SER A 102 9.04 -5.40 -22.82
N GLU A 103 9.31 -4.49 -21.89
CA GLU A 103 9.17 -4.74 -20.46
C GLU A 103 7.70 -4.90 -20.03
N SER A 104 6.79 -4.15 -20.65
CA SER A 104 5.34 -4.27 -20.45
C SER A 104 4.87 -5.66 -20.84
N LEU A 105 5.27 -6.16 -22.02
CA LEU A 105 4.96 -7.51 -22.47
C LEU A 105 5.45 -8.58 -21.47
N ILE A 106 6.71 -8.47 -21.00
CA ILE A 106 7.28 -9.43 -20.03
C ILE A 106 6.55 -9.35 -18.68
N ARG A 107 6.24 -8.15 -18.19
CA ARG A 107 5.50 -7.94 -16.94
C ARG A 107 4.07 -8.46 -17.04
N HIS A 108 3.41 -8.23 -18.17
CA HIS A 108 2.06 -8.72 -18.43
C HIS A 108 2.03 -10.25 -18.59
N LEU A 109 3.02 -10.82 -19.29
CA LEU A 109 3.20 -12.27 -19.37
C LEU A 109 3.43 -12.89 -17.98
N ARG A 110 4.23 -12.24 -17.11
CA ARG A 110 4.41 -12.66 -15.72
C ARG A 110 3.17 -12.47 -14.86
N MET A 111 2.32 -11.48 -15.14
CA MET A 111 1.04 -11.30 -14.46
C MET A 111 0.04 -12.41 -14.84
N VAL A 112 0.04 -12.82 -16.11
CA VAL A 112 -0.85 -13.89 -16.62
C VAL A 112 -0.36 -15.29 -16.25
N LEU A 113 0.95 -15.52 -16.30
CA LEU A 113 1.57 -16.83 -16.03
C LEU A 113 2.05 -17.01 -14.58
N GLY A 114 2.21 -15.92 -13.82
CA GLY A 114 2.77 -15.92 -12.48
C GLY A 114 1.73 -16.08 -11.35
N PRO A 115 2.20 -16.29 -10.11
CA PRO A 115 1.32 -16.55 -8.98
C PRO A 115 0.46 -15.35 -8.54
N LYS A 116 -0.81 -15.69 -8.33
CA LYS A 116 -1.93 -15.15 -7.51
C LYS A 116 -1.82 -13.77 -6.83
N GLY A 117 -1.73 -12.68 -7.58
CA GLY A 117 -2.32 -11.42 -7.10
C GLY A 117 -1.64 -10.15 -7.54
N TYR A 118 -2.45 -9.09 -7.63
CA TYR A 118 -2.02 -7.71 -7.75
C TYR A 118 -2.48 -6.99 -6.48
N GLN A 119 -1.59 -6.21 -5.88
CA GLN A 119 -1.93 -5.34 -4.76
C GLN A 119 -1.31 -3.96 -4.98
N MET A 120 -2.06 -2.93 -4.64
CA MET A 120 -1.65 -1.56 -4.82
C MET A 120 -1.78 -0.81 -3.51
N VAL A 121 -0.87 0.11 -3.25
CA VAL A 121 -0.95 1.01 -2.11
C VAL A 121 -1.00 2.44 -2.63
N GLN A 122 -2.04 3.16 -2.26
CA GLN A 122 -2.21 4.56 -2.64
C GLN A 122 -2.92 5.30 -1.51
N ASN A 123 -2.54 6.55 -1.28
CA ASN A 123 -3.15 7.44 -0.29
C ASN A 123 -3.20 6.84 1.15
N GLY A 124 -2.18 6.09 1.54
CA GLY A 124 -2.11 5.45 2.85
C GLY A 124 -2.95 4.17 2.97
N GLU A 125 -3.61 3.72 1.91
CA GLU A 125 -4.53 2.59 1.92
C GLU A 125 -4.08 1.47 0.97
N ILE A 126 -4.40 0.22 1.33
CA ILE A 126 -4.19 -0.94 0.46
C ILE A 126 -5.42 -1.05 -0.46
N ILE A 127 -5.22 -0.79 -1.74
CA ILE A 127 -6.21 -0.97 -2.80
C ILE A 127 -6.03 -2.36 -3.40
N ILE A 128 -6.97 -3.26 -3.11
CA ILE A 128 -6.99 -4.63 -3.65
C ILE A 128 -8.08 -4.67 -4.73
N PRO A 129 -7.78 -5.02 -5.99
CA PRO A 129 -8.75 -4.95 -7.09
C PRO A 129 -9.92 -5.95 -7.00
N GLU A 130 -9.83 -6.93 -6.09
CA GLU A 130 -10.88 -7.93 -5.84
C GLU A 130 -11.23 -7.83 -4.35
N ASP A 131 -12.52 -7.73 -4.01
CA ASP A 131 -13.11 -7.54 -2.66
C ASP A 131 -12.63 -8.56 -1.59
N GLY A 132 -11.36 -8.51 -1.20
CA GLY A 132 -10.73 -9.49 -0.34
C GLY A 132 -9.59 -8.92 0.49
N GLU A 133 -9.12 -9.73 1.44
CA GLU A 133 -8.00 -9.40 2.33
C GLU A 133 -6.67 -9.30 1.56
N PRO A 134 -5.67 -8.56 2.10
CA PRO A 134 -4.32 -8.51 1.54
C PRO A 134 -3.78 -9.92 1.26
N LYS A 135 -3.35 -10.17 0.01
CA LYS A 135 -2.90 -11.50 -0.40
C LYS A 135 -1.46 -11.71 0.07
N ASP A 136 -1.21 -12.82 0.76
CA ASP A 136 0.14 -13.30 1.01
C ASP A 136 0.88 -13.48 -0.33
N GLY A 137 2.15 -13.07 -0.35
CA GLY A 137 2.99 -13.19 -1.53
C GLY A 137 3.22 -14.65 -1.96
N PRO A 138 3.71 -14.87 -3.18
CA PRO A 138 4.21 -13.88 -4.12
C PRO A 138 3.10 -13.21 -4.94
N CYS A 139 3.07 -11.88 -4.92
CA CYS A 139 2.13 -11.05 -5.67
C CYS A 139 2.83 -9.80 -6.23
N TYR A 140 2.33 -9.29 -7.36
CA TYR A 140 2.83 -8.04 -7.92
C TYR A 140 2.33 -6.87 -7.09
N THR A 141 3.25 -6.07 -6.59
CA THR A 141 2.96 -4.96 -5.68
C THR A 141 3.35 -3.64 -6.30
N LEU A 142 2.42 -2.70 -6.35
CA LEU A 142 2.66 -1.30 -6.69
C LEU A 142 2.48 -0.44 -5.44
N ILE A 143 3.54 0.22 -5.00
CA ILE A 143 3.46 1.27 -3.96
C ILE A 143 3.46 2.61 -4.68
N GLY A 144 2.35 3.33 -4.60
CA GLY A 144 2.20 4.63 -5.22
C GLY A 144 3.05 5.71 -4.54
N PRO A 145 3.30 6.85 -5.21
CA PRO A 145 4.00 7.98 -4.63
C PRO A 145 3.39 8.41 -3.29
N GLY A 146 4.25 8.83 -2.38
CA GLY A 146 3.89 9.26 -1.03
C GLY A 146 3.61 8.11 -0.07
N ASN A 147 3.86 6.84 -0.45
CA ASN A 147 3.60 5.70 0.42
C ASN A 147 4.86 4.87 0.68
N ALA A 148 4.93 4.26 1.86
CA ALA A 148 5.86 3.16 2.16
C ALA A 148 5.13 2.03 2.87
N VAL A 149 5.69 0.83 2.80
CA VAL A 149 5.09 -0.37 3.36
C VAL A 149 6.14 -1.19 4.09
N THR A 150 5.80 -1.62 5.30
CA THR A 150 6.53 -2.67 6.02
C THR A 150 5.97 -4.03 5.64
N PHE A 151 6.85 -4.94 5.23
CA PHE A 151 6.53 -6.31 4.88
C PHE A 151 7.00 -7.26 5.98
N ILE A 152 6.20 -8.30 6.21
CA ILE A 152 6.50 -9.35 7.18
C ILE A 152 6.30 -10.74 6.59
N CYS A 153 7.04 -11.71 7.13
CA CYS A 153 6.79 -13.13 6.92
C CYS A 153 6.56 -13.76 8.31
N GLY A 154 5.34 -14.19 8.59
CA GLY A 154 4.94 -14.62 9.92
C GLY A 154 5.00 -13.46 10.94
N ALA A 155 5.92 -13.55 11.90
CA ALA A 155 6.15 -12.55 12.95
C ALA A 155 7.39 -11.68 12.72
N GLN A 156 8.14 -11.90 11.64
CA GLN A 156 9.41 -11.21 11.38
C GLN A 156 9.26 -10.19 10.25
N GLU A 157 9.75 -8.97 10.48
CA GLU A 157 9.95 -7.96 9.43
C GLU A 157 10.97 -8.47 8.40
N THR A 158 10.56 -8.50 7.13
CA THR A 158 11.43 -8.90 6.02
C THR A 158 12.09 -7.68 5.39
N ARG A 159 11.32 -6.62 5.14
CA ARG A 159 11.80 -5.38 4.52
C ARG A 159 10.79 -4.24 4.65
N ILE A 160 11.29 -3.02 4.46
CA ILE A 160 10.48 -1.81 4.24
C ILE A 160 10.73 -1.35 2.81
N SER A 161 9.66 -1.12 2.05
CA SER A 161 9.76 -0.63 0.67
C SER A 161 9.01 0.67 0.49
N GLY A 162 9.61 1.61 -0.25
CA GLY A 162 8.98 2.87 -0.63
C GLY A 162 8.23 2.76 -1.96
N PRO A 163 7.91 3.91 -2.59
CA PRO A 163 7.21 3.94 -3.86
C PRO A 163 7.96 3.17 -4.95
N GLY A 164 7.21 2.46 -5.80
CA GLY A 164 7.73 1.65 -6.90
C GLY A 164 6.98 0.34 -7.10
N THR A 165 7.49 -0.48 -8.02
CA THR A 165 6.89 -1.78 -8.36
C THR A 165 7.86 -2.93 -8.10
N PHE A 166 7.39 -4.00 -7.49
CA PHE A 166 8.19 -5.20 -7.26
C PHE A 166 7.31 -6.41 -6.99
N TRP A 167 7.94 -7.58 -6.89
CA TRP A 167 7.30 -8.81 -6.46
C TRP A 167 7.56 -9.06 -4.98
N THR A 168 6.53 -9.44 -4.23
CA THR A 168 6.68 -9.93 -2.86
C THR A 168 7.27 -11.33 -2.84
N ALA A 169 8.01 -11.64 -1.78
CA ALA A 169 8.50 -13.00 -1.55
C ALA A 169 7.34 -13.94 -1.17
N PRO A 170 7.50 -15.26 -1.30
CA PRO A 170 6.50 -16.21 -0.82
C PRO A 170 6.18 -15.99 0.66
N TRP A 171 4.88 -15.97 1.01
CA TRP A 171 4.37 -15.74 2.37
C TRP A 171 4.65 -14.34 2.96
N GLU A 172 5.19 -13.42 2.15
CA GLU A 172 5.40 -12.04 2.55
C GLU A 172 4.08 -11.27 2.43
N ARG A 173 3.67 -10.59 3.50
CA ARG A 173 2.45 -9.78 3.55
C ARG A 173 2.75 -8.35 3.98
N MET A 174 1.91 -7.41 3.56
CA MET A 174 1.96 -6.05 4.05
C MET A 174 1.47 -6.02 5.50
N GLN A 175 2.29 -5.49 6.41
CA GLN A 175 1.90 -5.30 7.81
C GLN A 175 1.32 -3.91 8.01
N ARG A 176 2.02 -2.90 7.50
CA ARG A 176 1.70 -1.50 7.75
C ARG A 176 2.00 -0.64 6.54
N VAL A 177 1.11 0.31 6.28
CA VAL A 177 1.27 1.35 5.27
C VAL A 177 1.56 2.68 5.97
N TYR A 178 2.51 3.44 5.44
CA TYR A 178 2.81 4.80 5.86
C TYR A 178 2.46 5.76 4.75
N ASP A 179 1.71 6.80 5.10
CA ASP A 179 1.58 8.01 4.30
C ASP A 179 2.78 8.92 4.61
N LEU A 180 3.66 9.09 3.63
CA LEU A 180 4.87 9.89 3.70
C LEU A 180 4.62 11.36 3.38
N ASN A 181 3.44 11.70 2.88
CA ASN A 181 3.14 13.08 2.52
C ASN A 181 3.05 13.94 3.79
N PRO A 182 3.56 15.18 3.75
CA PRO A 182 3.29 16.13 4.83
C PRO A 182 1.78 16.33 4.95
N ARG A 183 1.29 16.31 6.18
CA ARG A 183 -0.09 16.63 6.50
C ARG A 183 -0.18 18.09 6.90
N GLN A 184 -1.20 18.73 6.39
CA GLN A 184 -1.64 20.05 6.84
C GLN A 184 -2.86 19.85 7.74
N GLU A 185 -2.80 20.35 8.96
CA GLU A 185 -3.91 20.27 9.92
C GLU A 185 -4.10 21.62 10.62
N SER A 186 -5.36 22.02 10.77
CA SER A 186 -5.76 23.14 11.61
C SER A 186 -6.08 22.62 13.00
N LEU A 187 -5.37 23.11 14.01
CA LEU A 187 -5.46 22.66 15.39
C LEU A 187 -5.97 23.80 16.25
N VAL A 188 -6.98 23.48 17.07
CA VAL A 188 -7.57 24.42 18.02
C VAL A 188 -7.24 23.93 19.43
N TYR A 189 -6.65 24.82 20.22
CA TYR A 189 -6.34 24.56 21.61
C TYR A 189 -7.13 25.50 22.50
N ASP A 190 -8.05 24.91 23.27
CA ASP A 190 -8.80 25.61 24.29
C ASP A 190 -8.03 25.62 25.62
N ASP A 191 -8.37 26.60 26.46
CA ASP A 191 -7.84 26.74 27.82
C ASP A 191 -6.32 26.78 27.88
N VAL A 192 -5.72 27.52 26.95
CA VAL A 192 -4.29 27.85 26.99
C VAL A 192 -4.11 29.05 27.92
N LEU A 193 -3.43 28.84 29.04
CA LEU A 193 -3.18 29.89 30.01
C LEU A 193 -2.01 30.78 29.56
N THR A 194 -2.24 32.08 29.57
CA THR A 194 -1.21 33.10 29.40
C THR A 194 -0.41 33.30 30.68
N HIS A 195 0.68 34.07 30.62
CA HIS A 195 1.50 34.40 31.79
C HIS A 195 0.69 35.07 32.92
N ASP A 196 -0.32 35.87 32.56
CA ASP A 196 -1.22 36.54 33.50
C ASP A 196 -2.44 35.69 33.91
N MET A 197 -2.36 34.36 33.73
CA MET A 197 -3.37 33.37 34.12
C MET A 197 -4.74 33.58 33.47
N ARG A 198 -4.77 34.21 32.29
CA ARG A 198 -6.00 34.34 31.48
C ARG A 198 -6.09 33.20 30.48
N SER A 199 -7.29 32.64 30.34
CA SER A 199 -7.55 31.57 29.38
C SER A 199 -7.71 32.16 27.97
N ALA A 200 -7.01 31.57 27.01
CA ALA A 200 -7.12 31.86 25.60
C ALA A 200 -7.42 30.60 24.79
N ARG A 201 -8.17 30.78 23.71
CA ARG A 201 -8.33 29.81 22.63
C ARG A 201 -7.35 30.18 21.53
N VAL A 202 -6.52 29.23 21.12
CA VAL A 202 -5.47 29.43 20.11
C VAL A 202 -5.77 28.54 18.92
N GLU A 203 -5.84 29.12 17.74
CA GLU A 203 -5.98 28.41 16.48
C GLU A 203 -4.68 28.49 15.70
N ILE A 204 -4.16 27.33 15.28
CA ILE A 204 -2.94 27.24 14.49
C ILE A 204 -3.14 26.35 13.27
N ASP A 205 -2.39 26.62 12.22
CA ASP A 205 -2.18 25.69 11.12
C ASP A 205 -0.77 25.12 11.19
N GLY A 206 -0.65 23.80 11.13
CA GLY A 206 0.62 23.10 11.11
C GLY A 206 0.80 22.27 9.86
N ILE A 207 2.02 22.25 9.30
CA ILE A 207 2.43 21.26 8.30
C ILE A 207 3.51 20.38 8.90
N TYR A 208 3.22 19.09 9.06
CA TYR A 208 4.13 18.13 9.67
C TYR A 208 4.15 16.79 8.92
N GLY A 209 5.21 16.01 9.10
CA GLY A 209 5.33 14.69 8.49
C GLY A 209 6.62 13.97 8.90
N ILE A 210 6.77 12.74 8.43
CA ILE A 210 7.97 11.94 8.63
C ILE A 210 9.13 12.56 7.82
N ASP A 211 10.35 12.63 8.39
CA ASP A 211 11.54 13.21 7.76
C ASP A 211 12.12 12.29 6.65
N ILE A 212 11.32 12.09 5.59
CA ILE A 212 11.70 11.38 4.37
C ILE A 212 11.92 12.40 3.26
N SER A 213 13.00 12.22 2.49
CA SER A 213 13.32 13.15 1.40
C SER A 213 12.24 13.15 0.33
N GLU A 214 12.06 14.30 -0.31
CA GLU A 214 11.06 14.47 -1.37
C GLU A 214 11.26 13.50 -2.55
N ALA A 215 12.50 13.28 -2.97
CA ALA A 215 12.83 12.34 -4.04
C ALA A 215 12.39 10.91 -3.72
N ALA A 216 12.57 10.46 -2.47
CA ALA A 216 12.11 9.13 -2.06
C ALA A 216 10.58 9.05 -1.96
N ARG A 217 9.93 10.12 -1.49
CA ARG A 217 8.45 10.20 -1.46
C ARG A 217 7.83 10.15 -2.84
N ARG A 218 8.42 10.82 -3.82
CA ARG A 218 7.93 10.81 -5.21
C ARG A 218 8.18 9.48 -5.92
N GLY A 219 9.09 8.66 -5.42
CA GLY A 219 9.53 7.43 -6.07
C GLY A 219 10.68 7.63 -7.07
N ASP A 220 11.25 8.84 -7.14
CA ASP A 220 12.39 9.16 -8.01
C ASP A 220 13.64 8.37 -7.61
N ARG A 221 13.72 7.94 -6.34
CA ARG A 221 14.74 7.04 -5.82
C ARG A 221 14.17 6.10 -4.75
N PRO A 222 14.78 4.92 -4.55
CA PRO A 222 14.41 4.07 -3.42
C PRO A 222 14.74 4.74 -2.08
N LEU A 223 14.07 4.28 -1.01
CA LEU A 223 14.41 4.66 0.36
C LEU A 223 15.84 4.25 0.67
N ASN A 224 16.59 5.14 1.31
CA ASN A 224 17.93 4.83 1.80
C ASN A 224 17.86 4.19 3.20
N GLU A 225 18.99 3.67 3.70
CA GLU A 225 19.03 3.00 5.01
C GLU A 225 18.61 3.91 6.17
N ARG A 226 18.90 5.21 6.10
CA ARG A 226 18.48 6.16 7.14
C ARG A 226 16.96 6.27 7.16
N GLU A 227 16.33 6.45 6.01
CA GLU A 227 14.88 6.54 5.83
C GLU A 227 14.17 5.25 6.28
N ILE A 228 14.74 4.08 5.96
CA ILE A 228 14.24 2.79 6.44
C ILE A 228 14.30 2.71 7.97
N ARG A 229 15.41 3.15 8.59
CA ARG A 229 15.53 3.19 10.06
C ARG A 229 14.52 4.13 10.72
N ILE A 230 14.18 5.24 10.06
CA ILE A 230 13.14 6.18 10.54
C ILE A 230 11.79 5.47 10.61
N LEU A 231 11.38 4.83 9.51
CA LEU A 231 10.10 4.13 9.43
C LEU A 231 10.02 2.98 10.45
N ARG A 232 11.10 2.20 10.59
CA ARG A 232 11.17 1.14 11.61
C ARG A 232 11.04 1.68 13.03
N ARG A 233 11.72 2.79 13.35
CA ARG A 233 11.62 3.42 14.68
C ARG A 233 10.19 3.89 14.99
N ILE A 234 9.51 4.46 14.01
CA ILE A 234 8.11 4.87 14.15
C ILE A 234 7.23 3.66 14.42
N ASP A 235 7.47 2.54 13.72
CA ASP A 235 6.70 1.31 13.95
C ASP A 235 6.85 0.76 15.36
N ASP A 236 8.10 0.69 15.83
CA ASP A 236 8.46 0.11 17.12
C ASP A 236 8.03 0.97 18.32
N ASN A 237 8.09 2.30 18.18
CA ASN A 237 8.02 3.20 19.33
C ASN A 237 6.82 4.14 19.34
N VAL A 238 6.22 4.43 18.18
CA VAL A 238 5.18 5.47 18.08
C VAL A 238 4.11 5.06 17.05
N HIS A 239 3.30 4.06 17.43
CA HIS A 239 2.25 3.56 16.56
C HIS A 239 1.25 4.67 16.14
N GLU A 240 0.97 5.63 17.01
CA GLU A 240 0.14 6.81 16.73
C GLU A 240 1.00 8.09 16.65
N TRP A 241 1.88 8.15 15.66
CA TRP A 241 2.82 9.25 15.50
C TRP A 241 2.11 10.60 15.25
N GLU A 242 0.91 10.60 14.65
CA GLU A 242 0.11 11.81 14.48
C GLU A 242 -0.41 12.37 15.81
N ALA A 243 -0.93 11.51 16.70
CA ALA A 243 -1.38 11.92 18.03
C ALA A 243 -0.22 12.44 18.88
N THR A 244 0.94 11.78 18.77
CA THR A 244 2.19 12.21 19.41
C THR A 244 2.64 13.57 18.88
N THR A 245 2.47 13.80 17.58
CA THR A 245 2.81 15.08 16.93
C THR A 245 1.90 16.21 17.41
N ARG A 246 0.59 16.01 17.40
CA ARG A 246 -0.38 16.97 17.94
C ARG A 246 -0.11 17.33 19.40
N SER A 247 0.26 16.34 20.22
CA SER A 247 0.65 16.55 21.63
C SER A 247 1.95 17.36 21.78
N ALA A 248 2.92 17.18 20.87
CA ALA A 248 4.15 17.95 20.87
C ALA A 248 3.91 19.41 20.48
N ILE A 249 3.05 19.62 19.46
CA ILE A 249 2.63 20.95 19.01
C ILE A 249 1.87 21.66 20.13
N GLU A 250 0.90 21.01 20.75
CA GLU A 250 0.13 21.57 21.87
C GLU A 250 1.04 22.03 23.01
N ARG A 251 2.02 21.20 23.38
CA ARG A 251 3.00 21.56 24.40
C ARG A 251 3.81 22.79 23.99
N GLY A 252 4.22 22.85 22.72
CA GLY A 252 4.91 24.01 22.16
C GLY A 252 4.08 25.29 22.25
N VAL A 253 2.80 25.22 21.87
CA VAL A 253 1.82 26.31 21.98
C VAL A 253 1.67 26.77 23.43
N ARG A 254 1.38 25.85 24.35
CA ARG A 254 1.19 26.16 25.78
C ARG A 254 2.43 26.82 26.39
N LEU A 255 3.63 26.34 26.05
CA LEU A 255 4.88 26.94 26.52
C LEU A 255 5.11 28.35 25.96
N ALA A 256 4.85 28.54 24.66
CA ALA A 256 5.09 29.82 24.01
C ALA A 256 4.09 30.89 24.46
N ILE A 257 2.80 30.53 24.57
CA ILE A 257 1.74 31.42 25.07
C ILE A 257 1.90 31.70 26.56
N GLY A 258 2.25 30.71 27.37
CA GLY A 258 2.43 30.86 28.82
C GLY A 258 3.57 31.81 29.23
N GLN A 259 4.44 32.20 28.30
CA GLN A 259 5.50 33.18 28.52
C GLN A 259 5.08 34.63 28.23
N LYS A 260 3.87 34.83 27.67
CA LYS A 260 3.40 36.13 27.19
C LYS A 260 2.13 36.55 27.93
N GLN A 261 1.97 37.85 28.14
CA GLN A 261 0.72 38.40 28.67
C GLN A 261 -0.34 38.43 27.58
N LEU A 262 -1.61 38.22 27.94
CA LEU A 262 -2.70 38.21 26.96
C LEU A 262 -2.77 39.52 26.14
N ASN A 263 -2.63 40.67 26.79
CA ASN A 263 -2.69 41.95 26.10
C ASN A 263 -1.54 42.14 25.10
N GLU A 264 -0.36 41.57 25.37
CA GLU A 264 0.78 41.60 24.44
C GLU A 264 0.46 40.76 23.19
N LEU A 265 -0.10 39.57 23.37
CA LEU A 265 -0.52 38.68 22.29
C LEU A 265 -1.60 39.29 21.40
N LEU A 266 -2.55 40.04 21.98
CA LEU A 266 -3.63 40.68 21.24
C LEU A 266 -3.22 41.97 20.52
N SER A 267 -2.18 42.65 21.03
CA SER A 267 -1.75 43.95 20.50
C SER A 267 -0.61 43.86 19.49
N SER A 268 0.23 42.81 19.55
CA SER A 268 1.40 42.71 18.68
C SER A 268 1.04 42.49 17.22
N GLY A 269 -0.04 41.75 16.92
CA GLY A 269 -0.47 41.41 15.55
C GLY A 269 0.53 40.59 14.72
N ASP A 270 1.79 40.57 15.14
CA ASP A 270 2.89 39.79 14.62
C ASP A 270 3.11 38.58 15.54
N PHE A 271 2.80 37.40 15.00
CA PHE A 271 2.96 36.11 15.66
C PHE A 271 4.26 35.40 15.28
N GLU A 272 5.14 36.00 14.47
CA GLU A 272 6.30 35.31 13.92
C GLU A 272 7.27 34.81 15.02
N SER A 273 7.44 35.60 16.08
CA SER A 273 8.25 35.21 17.23
C SER A 273 7.65 34.02 18.01
N LEU A 274 6.31 33.98 18.11
CA LEU A 274 5.55 32.92 18.76
C LEU A 274 5.62 31.64 17.93
N GLU A 275 5.39 31.74 16.62
CA GLU A 275 5.49 30.64 15.65
C GLU A 275 6.87 30.00 15.68
N ARG A 276 7.94 30.80 15.66
CA ARG A 276 9.33 30.29 15.78
C ARG A 276 9.57 29.55 17.08
N HIS A 277 9.03 30.04 18.19
CA HIS A 277 9.15 29.37 19.49
C HIS A 277 8.40 28.03 19.50
N ILE A 278 7.16 28.01 19.01
CA ILE A 278 6.35 26.78 18.91
C ILE A 278 7.07 25.76 18.03
N LEU A 279 7.53 26.18 16.85
CA LEU A 279 8.24 25.35 15.89
C LEU A 279 9.50 24.74 16.49
N SER A 280 10.33 25.55 17.16
CA SER A 280 11.57 25.08 17.81
C SER A 280 11.29 24.11 18.95
N SER A 281 10.32 24.43 19.81
CA SER A 281 9.95 23.62 20.97
C SER A 281 9.36 22.26 20.55
N ALA A 282 8.43 22.26 19.59
CA ALA A 282 7.84 21.05 19.06
C ALA A 282 8.88 20.18 18.34
N ASN A 283 9.69 20.76 17.45
CA ASN A 283 10.73 20.01 16.74
C ASN A 283 11.80 19.43 17.67
N HIS A 284 12.14 20.09 18.77
CA HIS A 284 13.05 19.53 19.77
C HIS A 284 12.55 18.17 20.30
N LYS A 285 11.24 18.05 20.53
CA LYS A 285 10.60 16.81 20.97
C LYS A 285 10.46 15.81 19.81
N LEU A 286 10.03 16.27 18.64
CA LEU A 286 9.73 15.41 17.48
C LEU A 286 10.97 14.79 16.82
N ARG A 287 12.12 15.45 16.95
CA ARG A 287 13.40 14.97 16.37
C ARG A 287 13.81 13.58 16.88
N VAL A 288 13.39 13.20 18.09
CA VAL A 288 13.66 11.86 18.65
C VAL A 288 13.05 10.74 17.78
N TRP A 289 11.92 11.03 17.15
CA TRP A 289 11.17 10.10 16.31
C TRP A 289 11.34 10.39 14.81
N ASP A 290 12.26 11.29 14.44
CA ASP A 290 12.50 11.70 13.06
C ASP A 290 11.21 12.21 12.35
N ILE A 291 10.34 12.87 13.13
CA ILE A 291 9.18 13.62 12.65
C ILE A 291 9.56 15.09 12.59
N ARG A 292 9.09 15.79 11.56
CA ARG A 292 9.37 17.20 11.34
C ARG A 292 8.09 18.00 11.27
N LEU A 293 8.00 19.03 12.11
CA LEU A 293 7.08 20.15 11.93
C LEU A 293 7.78 21.18 11.05
N SER A 294 7.26 21.40 9.85
CA SER A 294 7.89 22.26 8.84
C SER A 294 7.40 23.70 8.94
N ILE A 295 6.11 23.88 9.15
CA ILE A 295 5.44 25.19 9.21
C ILE A 295 4.47 25.18 10.38
N VAL A 296 4.41 26.30 11.10
CA VAL A 296 3.37 26.63 12.08
C VAL A 296 2.95 28.06 11.79
N ILE A 297 1.65 28.28 11.65
CA ILE A 297 1.06 29.61 11.48
C ILE A 297 0.03 29.78 12.58
N VAL A 298 0.14 30.85 13.37
CA VAL A 298 -0.88 31.19 14.36
C VAL A 298 -1.96 32.00 13.65
N ARG A 299 -3.16 31.42 13.56
CA ARG A 299 -4.30 32.03 12.86
C ARG A 299 -5.00 33.06 13.71
N ASP A 300 -5.29 32.68 14.95
CA ASP A 300 -6.04 33.52 15.87
C ASP A 300 -5.74 33.16 17.33
N ILE A 301 -5.85 34.17 18.19
CA ILE A 301 -5.78 34.03 19.64
C ILE A 301 -6.96 34.81 20.21
N GLN A 302 -7.96 34.08 20.70
CA GLN A 302 -9.16 34.67 21.28
C GLN A 302 -9.12 34.54 22.80
N PRO A 303 -9.40 35.62 23.57
CA PRO A 303 -9.62 35.48 24.99
C PRO A 303 -10.88 34.64 25.21
N LYS A 304 -10.77 33.60 26.05
CA LYS A 304 -11.96 32.86 26.46
C LYS A 304 -12.70 33.75 27.44
N MET A 305 -13.75 34.43 26.98
CA MET A 305 -14.65 35.14 27.89
C MET A 305 -15.29 34.08 28.78
N HIS A 306 -14.84 34.00 30.03
CA HIS A 306 -15.71 33.43 31.05
C HIS A 306 -16.98 34.28 30.99
N LEU A 307 -18.09 33.64 30.64
CA LEU A 307 -19.39 34.05 31.12
C LEU A 307 -19.22 34.13 32.64
N ILE A 308 -18.89 35.32 33.14
CA ILE A 308 -19.17 35.69 34.51
C ILE A 308 -20.70 35.77 34.52
N ASP A 309 -21.34 34.60 34.63
CA ASP A 309 -22.73 34.54 34.98
C ASP A 309 -22.86 35.31 36.28
N ARG A 310 -23.66 36.36 36.18
CA ARG A 310 -24.10 37.20 37.28
C ARG A 310 -24.93 36.34 38.23
N GLU A 311 -24.28 35.58 39.10
CA GLU A 311 -24.86 35.21 40.37
C GLU A 311 -24.14 35.98 41.48
N SER A 312 -24.47 37.27 41.52
CA SER A 312 -24.56 37.96 42.80
C SER A 312 -26.01 37.84 43.27
N PRO A 313 -26.40 36.87 44.12
CA PRO A 313 -27.56 37.07 44.94
C PRO A 313 -27.19 38.14 45.96
N GLN A 314 -27.83 39.29 45.75
CA GLN A 314 -27.99 40.38 46.70
C GLN A 314 -27.90 39.91 48.16
N ARG A 315 -26.84 40.32 48.85
CA ARG A 315 -26.99 40.71 50.25
C ARG A 315 -27.81 42.00 50.26
N GLN A 316 -29.12 41.88 50.26
CA GLN A 316 -30.02 42.94 50.70
C GLN A 316 -30.91 42.39 51.82
N ALA A 317 -30.57 42.82 53.03
CA ALA A 317 -31.43 43.14 54.17
C ALA A 317 -32.75 42.36 54.32
N VAL A 318 -32.85 41.51 55.35
CA VAL A 318 -33.51 41.80 56.65
C VAL A 318 -32.79 40.98 57.72
#